data_AF-E4XRD7-F1
#
_entry.id   AF-E4XRD7-F1
#
_cell.length_a   1.000
_cell.length_b   1.000
_cell.length_c   1.000
_cell.angle_alpha   90.00
_cell.angle_beta   90.00
_cell.angle_gamma   90.00
#
_symmetry.space_group_name_H-M   'P 1'
#
loop_
_entity.id
_entity.type
_entity.pdbx_description
1 polymer ?
#
loop_
_entity_poly.entity_id
_entity_poly.type
_entity_poly.pdbx_seq_one_letter_code
_entity_poly.pdbx_strand_id
1 'polypeptide(L)'
;MMDFMNRAQPSMEKIFTMSHLRSDTRQHLKKVYSALTLTLLAAAGGSILAHMIPILANVWINMLGSMFLIYNIATNKTSQKERLVKLIAFGVLTGAGLRPLLEFSTRINPALVPTALSLTASVFVAFSLCALMTQQRSMLYLGSMLSSCLLSMGCYVAYDS
;
A
#
# COMPACT_ATOMS: atom_id res chain seq x y z
N MET A 1 -24.01 38.05 26.15
CA MET A 1 -24.36 36.86 25.35
C MET A 1 -23.59 36.87 24.03
N MET A 2 -22.26 37.06 24.07
CA MET A 2 -21.39 37.01 22.88
C MET A 2 -20.05 36.31 23.16
N ASP A 3 -19.71 36.04 24.44
CA ASP A 3 -18.43 35.42 24.86
C ASP A 3 -18.34 33.89 24.67
N PHE A 4 -19.44 33.20 24.37
CA PHE A 4 -19.41 31.74 24.13
C PHE A 4 -19.01 31.37 22.68
N MET A 5 -18.99 32.33 21.76
CA MET A 5 -18.67 32.12 20.34
C MET A 5 -17.16 32.27 20.03
N ASN A 6 -16.30 32.53 21.03
CA ASN A 6 -14.84 32.67 20.87
C ASN A 6 -14.04 31.42 21.32
N ARG A 7 -14.72 30.31 21.66
CA ARG A 7 -14.08 29.02 22.02
C ARG A 7 -14.11 27.98 20.90
N ALA A 8 -14.85 28.23 19.82
CA ALA A 8 -15.04 27.31 18.70
C ALA A 8 -14.33 27.78 17.41
N GLN A 9 -13.17 28.41 17.55
CA GLN A 9 -12.20 28.47 16.45
C GLN A 9 -11.26 27.27 16.65
N PRO A 10 -11.56 26.09 16.07
CA PRO A 10 -10.61 24.99 16.05
C PRO A 10 -9.38 25.52 15.32
N SER A 11 -8.33 25.75 16.10
CA SER A 11 -7.04 26.20 15.63
C SER A 11 -6.49 25.15 14.67
N MET A 12 -6.80 25.32 13.38
CA MET A 12 -6.23 24.55 12.27
C MET A 12 -4.70 24.69 12.28
N GLU A 13 -4.18 25.80 12.82
CA GLU A 13 -2.76 25.99 13.09
C GLU A 13 -2.23 25.15 14.25
N LYS A 14 -2.97 24.89 15.34
CA LYS A 14 -2.50 24.00 16.43
C LYS A 14 -2.48 22.52 16.05
N ILE A 15 -3.32 22.11 15.10
CA ILE A 15 -3.22 20.77 14.51
C ILE A 15 -1.94 20.65 13.66
N PHE A 16 -1.52 21.74 13.01
CA PHE A 16 -0.29 21.79 12.22
C PHE A 16 0.98 22.10 13.04
N THR A 17 0.87 22.74 14.20
CA THR A 17 1.97 23.06 15.13
C THR A 17 2.08 22.00 16.25
N MET A 18 2.08 20.73 15.86
CA MET A 18 2.61 19.63 16.67
C MET A 18 4.00 19.24 16.16
N SER A 19 4.86 20.24 16.01
CA SER A 19 6.29 20.10 15.67
C SER A 19 7.14 19.45 16.78
N HIS A 20 6.52 19.00 17.87
CA HIS A 20 7.17 18.16 18.89
C HIS A 20 6.80 16.65 18.77
N LEU A 21 6.18 16.23 17.66
CA LEU A 21 5.99 14.81 17.32
C LEU A 21 7.18 14.28 16.52
N ARG A 22 8.07 13.54 17.22
CA ARG A 22 9.12 12.62 16.77
C ARG A 22 9.51 12.71 15.28
N SER A 23 10.50 13.52 14.99
CA SER A 23 11.16 13.69 13.68
C SER A 23 11.58 12.37 13.01
N ASP A 24 11.98 11.37 13.79
CA ASP A 24 12.36 10.03 13.29
C ASP A 24 11.20 9.29 12.62
N THR A 25 10.00 9.32 13.19
CA THR A 25 8.84 8.58 12.66
C THR A 25 8.33 9.22 11.37
N ARG A 26 8.37 10.56 11.29
CA ARG A 26 7.98 11.31 10.09
C ARG A 26 8.92 11.03 8.91
N GLN A 27 10.22 10.84 9.17
CA GLN A 27 11.18 10.42 8.13
C GLN A 27 10.95 8.99 7.66
N HIS A 28 10.63 8.07 8.58
CA HIS A 28 10.36 6.67 8.21
C HIS A 28 9.10 6.56 7.34
N LEU A 29 8.01 7.21 7.76
CA LEU A 29 6.77 7.31 6.99
C LEU A 29 6.99 7.95 5.62
N LYS A 30 7.71 9.09 5.56
CA LYS A 30 8.01 9.75 4.28
C LYS A 30 8.72 8.81 3.30
N LYS A 31 9.65 7.98 3.78
CA LYS A 31 10.34 6.97 2.96
C LYS A 31 9.37 5.87 2.48
N VAL A 32 8.55 5.33 3.38
CA VAL A 32 7.57 4.28 3.04
C VAL A 32 6.52 4.76 2.05
N TYR A 33 5.91 5.93 2.29
CA TYR A 33 4.93 6.50 1.36
C TYR A 33 5.55 6.81 0.01
N SER A 34 6.76 7.38 -0.02
CA SER A 34 7.45 7.64 -1.29
C SER A 34 7.72 6.34 -2.06
N ALA A 35 8.11 5.27 -1.37
CA ALA A 35 8.32 3.97 -1.99
C ALA A 35 6.99 3.36 -2.46
N LEU A 36 5.92 3.44 -1.66
CA LEU A 36 4.58 2.96 -2.01
C LEU A 36 4.07 3.66 -3.28
N THR A 37 4.09 5.00 -3.32
CA THR A 37 3.62 5.76 -4.48
C THR A 37 4.46 5.48 -5.72
N LEU A 38 5.79 5.34 -5.55
CA LEU A 38 6.67 5.03 -6.67
C LEU A 38 6.43 3.60 -7.18
N THR A 39 6.10 2.66 -6.30
CA THR A 39 5.74 1.29 -6.66
C THR A 39 4.39 1.22 -7.34
N LEU A 40 3.43 2.06 -6.92
CA LEU A 40 2.12 2.15 -7.55
C LEU A 40 2.25 2.74 -8.96
N LEU A 41 3.07 3.79 -9.13
CA LEU A 41 3.43 4.33 -10.44
C LEU A 41 4.15 3.29 -11.31
N ALA A 42 5.08 2.53 -10.71
CA ALA A 42 5.79 1.47 -11.39
C ALA A 42 4.85 0.33 -11.82
N ALA A 43 3.89 -0.05 -10.98
CA ALA A 43 2.89 -1.05 -11.29
C ALA A 43 1.91 -0.59 -12.37
N ALA A 44 1.46 0.67 -12.31
CA ALA A 44 0.67 1.28 -13.37
C ALA A 44 1.44 1.31 -14.71
N GLY A 45 2.70 1.75 -14.68
CA GLY A 45 3.60 1.70 -15.82
C GLY A 45 3.81 0.28 -16.35
N GLY A 46 3.99 -0.70 -15.47
CA GLY A 46 4.14 -2.11 -15.81
C GLY A 46 2.89 -2.71 -16.44
N SER A 47 1.70 -2.34 -15.98
CA SER A 47 0.43 -2.74 -16.59
C SER A 47 0.28 -2.18 -18.02
N ILE A 48 0.68 -0.92 -18.23
CA ILE A 48 0.68 -0.29 -19.56
C ILE A 48 1.75 -0.93 -20.47
N LEU A 49 2.95 -1.17 -19.96
CA LEU A 49 4.03 -1.84 -20.70
C LEU A 49 3.67 -3.27 -21.10
N ALA A 50 2.91 -3.98 -20.26
CA ALA A 50 2.37 -5.30 -20.58
C ALA A 50 1.40 -5.27 -21.78
N HIS A 51 0.84 -4.12 -22.13
CA HIS A 51 0.03 -3.94 -23.36
C HIS A 51 0.89 -3.98 -24.62
N MET A 52 2.11 -3.48 -24.54
CA MET A 52 3.05 -3.42 -25.66
C MET A 52 3.89 -4.71 -25.80
N ILE A 53 4.11 -5.44 -24.70
CA ILE A 53 5.01 -6.60 -24.65
C ILE A 53 4.22 -7.86 -24.22
N PRO A 54 3.73 -8.70 -25.16
CA PRO A 54 3.01 -9.94 -24.83
C PRO A 54 3.87 -10.97 -24.09
N ILE A 55 5.20 -10.82 -24.14
CA ILE A 55 6.17 -11.65 -23.41
C ILE A 55 6.07 -11.45 -21.89
N LEU A 56 5.62 -10.27 -21.42
CA LEU A 56 5.49 -9.98 -19.98
C LEU A 56 4.21 -10.57 -19.37
N ALA A 57 3.24 -10.94 -20.22
CA ALA A 57 2.02 -11.65 -19.82
C ALA A 57 2.29 -13.13 -19.51
N ASN A 58 3.42 -13.68 -19.95
CA ASN A 58 3.81 -15.04 -19.62
C ASN A 58 4.24 -15.13 -18.14
N VAL A 59 3.39 -15.77 -17.33
CA VAL A 59 3.63 -16.05 -15.91
C VAL A 59 5.01 -16.65 -15.64
N TRP A 60 5.52 -17.49 -16.55
CA TRP A 60 6.85 -18.10 -16.49
C TRP A 60 8.00 -17.08 -16.49
N ILE A 61 7.88 -16.01 -17.28
CA ILE A 61 8.92 -14.96 -17.39
C ILE A 61 8.87 -14.04 -16.18
N ASN A 62 7.67 -13.77 -15.67
CA ASN A 62 7.48 -13.04 -14.42
C ASN A 62 8.05 -13.84 -13.22
N MET A 63 7.84 -15.15 -13.20
CA MET A 63 8.39 -16.05 -12.19
C MET A 63 9.92 -16.11 -12.25
N LEU A 64 10.50 -16.25 -13.44
CA LEU A 64 11.95 -16.21 -13.65
C LEU A 64 12.56 -14.85 -13.29
N GLY A 65 11.90 -13.75 -13.64
CA GLY A 65 12.33 -12.39 -13.29
C GLY A 65 12.30 -12.13 -11.79
N SER A 66 11.25 -12.60 -11.09
CA SER A 66 11.14 -12.56 -9.63
C SER A 66 12.25 -13.38 -8.95
N MET A 67 12.50 -14.58 -9.45
CA MET A 67 13.55 -15.47 -8.93
C MET A 67 14.95 -14.87 -9.12
N PHE A 68 15.20 -14.23 -10.28
CA PHE A 68 16.43 -13.49 -10.55
C PHE A 68 16.60 -12.27 -9.63
N LEU A 69 15.52 -11.51 -9.39
CA LEU A 69 15.52 -10.37 -8.48
C LEU A 69 15.81 -10.78 -7.03
N ILE A 70 15.22 -11.88 -6.55
CA ILE A 70 15.46 -12.44 -5.21
C ILE A 70 16.91 -12.94 -5.08
N TYR A 71 17.43 -13.62 -6.09
CA TYR A 71 18.84 -14.05 -6.12
C TYR A 71 19.80 -12.85 -6.05
N ASN A 72 19.49 -11.78 -6.80
CA ASN A 72 20.26 -10.53 -6.78
C ASN A 72 20.14 -9.76 -5.44
N ILE A 73 19.08 -10.00 -4.65
CA ILE A 73 18.93 -9.50 -3.27
C ILE A 73 19.81 -10.27 -2.30
N ALA A 74 19.84 -11.60 -2.40
CA ALA A 74 20.56 -12.44 -1.45
C ALA A 74 22.09 -12.26 -1.52
N THR A 75 22.64 -11.92 -2.70
CA THR A 75 24.10 -11.88 -2.90
C THR A 75 24.77 -10.55 -2.51
N ASN A 76 24.07 -9.41 -2.59
CA ASN A 76 24.69 -8.11 -2.34
C ASN A 76 24.17 -7.46 -1.04
N LYS A 77 25.10 -7.11 -0.13
CA LYS A 77 24.85 -6.22 1.04
C LYS A 77 24.48 -4.83 0.51
N THR A 78 23.22 -4.66 0.18
CA THR A 78 22.74 -3.60 -0.70
C THR A 78 22.25 -2.37 0.07
N SER A 79 22.60 -1.20 -0.45
CA SER A 79 22.24 0.11 0.11
C SER A 79 20.72 0.33 0.05
N GLN A 80 20.19 1.23 0.89
CA GLN A 80 18.74 1.55 0.94
C GLN A 80 18.17 1.93 -0.44
N LYS A 81 19.01 2.47 -1.33
CA LYS A 81 18.65 2.82 -2.72
C LYS A 81 18.40 1.58 -3.59
N GLU A 82 19.21 0.54 -3.45
CA GLU A 82 19.07 -0.70 -4.21
C GLU A 82 17.84 -1.49 -3.78
N ARG A 83 17.48 -1.46 -2.50
CA ARG A 83 16.20 -2.04 -2.04
C ARG A 83 15.01 -1.37 -2.72
N LEU A 84 15.06 -0.05 -2.89
CA LEU A 84 14.01 0.73 -3.53
C LEU A 84 13.92 0.42 -5.03
N VAL A 85 15.06 0.34 -5.73
CA VAL A 85 15.11 -0.05 -7.16
C VAL A 85 14.51 -1.45 -7.37
N LYS A 86 14.84 -2.40 -6.50
CA LYS A 86 14.31 -3.77 -6.59
C LYS A 86 12.81 -3.83 -6.31
N LEU A 87 12.33 -2.97 -5.42
CA LEU A 87 10.90 -2.83 -5.11
C LEU A 87 10.14 -2.21 -6.30
N ILE A 88 10.70 -1.20 -6.97
CA ILE A 88 10.15 -0.67 -8.23
C ILE A 88 10.09 -1.77 -9.30
N ALA A 89 11.19 -2.51 -9.49
CA ALA A 89 11.24 -3.60 -10.47
C ALA A 89 10.18 -4.66 -10.18
N PHE A 90 10.02 -5.06 -8.92
CA PHE A 90 8.95 -5.93 -8.47
C PHE A 90 7.56 -5.33 -8.73
N GLY A 91 7.39 -4.01 -8.52
CA GLY A 91 6.16 -3.29 -8.84
C GLY A 91 5.78 -3.36 -10.31
N VAL A 92 6.74 -3.15 -11.22
CA VAL A 92 6.54 -3.28 -12.67
C VAL A 92 6.10 -4.70 -13.04
N LEU A 93 6.82 -5.72 -12.54
CA LEU A 93 6.49 -7.13 -12.78
C LEU A 93 5.09 -7.50 -12.27
N THR A 94 4.79 -7.09 -11.03
CA THR A 94 3.48 -7.32 -10.39
C THR A 94 2.36 -6.61 -11.14
N GLY A 95 2.58 -5.37 -11.60
CA GLY A 95 1.62 -4.61 -12.41
C GLY A 95 1.33 -5.24 -13.76
N ALA A 96 2.34 -5.87 -14.38
CA ALA A 96 2.16 -6.64 -15.61
C ALA A 96 1.35 -7.93 -15.38
N GLY A 97 1.61 -8.65 -14.28
CA GLY A 97 0.86 -9.86 -13.92
C GLY A 97 -0.59 -9.59 -13.46
N LEU A 98 -0.85 -8.43 -12.87
CA LEU A 98 -2.20 -8.00 -12.46
C LEU A 98 -3.12 -7.69 -13.65
N ARG A 99 -2.58 -7.37 -14.82
CA ARG A 99 -3.36 -6.94 -15.99
C ARG A 99 -4.40 -7.97 -16.49
N PRO A 100 -4.07 -9.25 -16.76
CA PRO A 100 -5.08 -10.24 -17.14
C PRO A 100 -6.15 -10.46 -16.06
N LEU A 101 -5.78 -10.32 -14.79
CA LEU A 101 -6.72 -10.36 -13.66
C LEU A 101 -7.70 -9.17 -13.68
N LEU A 102 -7.18 -7.98 -13.98
CA LEU A 102 -8.00 -6.77 -14.14
C LEU A 102 -8.95 -6.90 -15.34
N GLU A 103 -8.51 -7.48 -16.46
CA GLU A 103 -9.38 -7.75 -17.61
C GLU A 103 -10.50 -8.76 -17.24
N PHE A 104 -10.21 -9.78 -16.42
CA PHE A 104 -11.25 -10.69 -15.94
C PHE A 104 -12.25 -10.01 -14.99
N SER A 105 -11.77 -9.22 -14.01
CA SER A 105 -12.63 -8.53 -13.04
C SER A 105 -13.50 -7.45 -13.69
N THR A 106 -12.97 -6.71 -14.66
CA THR A 106 -13.72 -5.67 -15.41
C THR A 106 -14.82 -6.25 -16.29
N ARG A 107 -14.71 -7.51 -16.74
CA ARG A 107 -15.76 -8.22 -17.47
C ARG A 107 -16.94 -8.61 -16.57
N ILE A 108 -16.69 -8.81 -15.27
CA ILE A 108 -17.72 -9.11 -14.28
C ILE A 108 -18.40 -7.81 -13.83
N ASN A 109 -17.63 -6.86 -13.29
CA ASN A 109 -18.14 -5.58 -12.83
C ASN A 109 -17.01 -4.51 -12.84
N PRO A 110 -17.14 -3.43 -13.63
CA PRO A 110 -16.08 -2.42 -13.77
C PRO A 110 -15.85 -1.59 -12.50
N ALA A 111 -16.83 -1.53 -11.59
CA ALA A 111 -16.73 -0.77 -10.35
C ALA A 111 -15.90 -1.48 -9.25
N LEU A 112 -15.61 -2.78 -9.38
CA LEU A 112 -14.93 -3.57 -8.33
C LEU A 112 -13.48 -3.11 -8.10
N VAL A 113 -12.74 -2.85 -9.17
CA VAL A 113 -11.33 -2.46 -9.09
C VAL A 113 -11.13 -1.13 -8.34
N PRO A 114 -11.78 -0.01 -8.73
CA PRO A 114 -11.58 1.27 -8.04
C PRO A 114 -12.12 1.25 -6.60
N THR A 115 -13.23 0.53 -6.34
CA THR A 115 -13.79 0.42 -4.99
C THR A 115 -12.84 -0.35 -4.06
N ALA A 116 -12.31 -1.50 -4.50
CA ALA A 116 -11.33 -2.27 -3.72
C ALA A 116 -10.05 -1.46 -3.42
N LEU A 117 -9.53 -0.72 -4.41
CA LEU A 117 -8.37 0.16 -4.20
C LEU A 117 -8.68 1.29 -3.21
N SER A 118 -9.85 1.93 -3.33
CA SER A 118 -10.25 3.00 -2.41
C SER A 118 -10.42 2.51 -0.96
N LEU A 119 -10.98 1.31 -0.78
CA LEU A 119 -11.13 0.67 0.53
C LEU A 119 -9.76 0.36 1.14
N THR A 120 -8.87 -0.26 0.35
CA THR A 120 -7.52 -0.58 0.80
C THR A 120 -6.74 0.68 1.17
N ALA A 121 -6.85 1.74 0.35
CA ALA A 121 -6.23 3.03 0.64
C ALA A 121 -6.78 3.65 1.93
N SER A 122 -8.10 3.62 2.13
CA SER A 122 -8.76 4.13 3.34
C SER A 122 -8.27 3.41 4.59
N VAL A 123 -8.27 2.06 4.59
CA VAL A 123 -7.77 1.25 5.71
C VAL A 123 -6.29 1.52 5.96
N PHE A 124 -5.48 1.61 4.92
CA PHE A 124 -4.05 1.90 5.04
C PHE A 124 -3.77 3.28 5.64
N VAL A 125 -4.54 4.31 5.25
CA VAL A 125 -4.44 5.66 5.82
C VAL A 125 -4.91 5.67 7.28
N ALA A 126 -6.01 5.00 7.60
CA ALA A 126 -6.48 4.88 8.98
C ALA A 126 -5.43 4.20 9.87
N PHE A 127 -4.88 3.07 9.42
CA PHE A 127 -3.85 2.34 10.17
C PHE A 127 -2.55 3.15 10.29
N SER A 128 -2.17 3.87 9.24
CA SER A 128 -1.04 4.78 9.23
C SER A 128 -1.16 5.89 10.28
N LEU A 129 -2.35 6.50 10.39
CA LEU A 129 -2.64 7.52 11.39
C LEU A 129 -2.63 6.91 12.81
N CYS A 130 -3.22 5.73 12.99
CA CYS A 130 -3.18 4.99 14.26
C CYS A 130 -1.74 4.67 14.69
N ALA A 131 -0.89 4.24 13.75
CA ALA A 131 0.52 3.96 14.00
C ALA A 131 1.31 5.21 14.38
N LEU A 132 0.94 6.38 13.86
CA LEU A 132 1.55 7.67 14.22
C LEU A 132 1.12 8.17 15.60
N MET A 133 -0.15 7.95 15.98
CA MET A 133 -0.70 8.40 17.28
C MET A 133 -0.40 7.45 18.45
N THR A 134 -0.02 6.20 18.18
CA THR A 134 0.23 5.18 19.22
C THR A 134 1.69 5.17 19.70
N GLN A 135 1.90 5.27 21.02
CA GLN A 135 3.18 4.92 21.64
C GLN A 135 3.39 3.40 21.62
N GLN A 136 4.13 2.91 20.63
CA GLN A 136 4.90 1.65 20.47
C GLN A 136 4.33 0.28 20.90
N ARG A 137 3.31 0.14 21.76
CA ARG A 137 2.77 -1.15 22.23
C ARG A 137 1.40 -1.52 21.65
N SER A 138 0.63 -0.58 21.09
CA SER A 138 -0.74 -0.84 20.61
C SER A 138 -0.83 -1.34 19.15
N MET A 139 0.25 -1.27 18.35
CA MET A 139 0.23 -1.77 16.96
C MET A 139 -0.04 -3.28 16.83
N LEU A 140 0.27 -4.09 17.86
CA LEU A 140 -0.04 -5.52 17.84
C LEU A 140 -1.56 -5.79 17.94
N TYR A 141 -2.30 -4.90 18.63
CA TYR A 141 -3.74 -5.04 18.84
C TYR A 141 -4.56 -4.70 17.59
N LEU A 142 -4.08 -3.75 16.77
CA LEU A 142 -4.78 -3.39 15.54
C LEU A 142 -4.54 -4.43 14.44
N GLY A 143 -3.35 -5.04 14.40
CA GLY A 143 -3.05 -6.17 13.52
C GLY A 143 -3.88 -7.41 13.83
N SER A 144 -4.07 -7.74 15.11
CA SER A 144 -4.93 -8.86 15.51
C SER A 144 -6.41 -8.62 15.19
N MET A 145 -6.93 -7.42 15.44
CA MET A 145 -8.31 -7.08 15.06
C MET A 145 -8.54 -7.17 13.55
N LEU A 146 -7.62 -6.65 12.73
CA LEU A 146 -7.72 -6.82 11.27
C LEU A 146 -7.70 -8.29 10.86
N SER A 147 -6.80 -9.09 11.46
CA SER A 147 -6.72 -10.53 11.18
C SER A 147 -8.03 -11.23 11.52
N SER A 148 -8.69 -10.88 12.63
CA SER A 148 -9.99 -11.44 13.01
C SER A 148 -11.10 -11.05 12.04
N CYS A 149 -11.15 -9.78 11.60
CA CYS A 149 -12.12 -9.33 10.61
C CYS A 149 -11.97 -10.06 9.27
N LEU A 150 -10.73 -10.22 8.79
CA LEU A 150 -10.44 -10.95 7.56
C LEU A 150 -10.83 -12.43 7.67
N LEU A 151 -10.54 -13.07 8.81
CA LEU A 151 -10.93 -14.45 9.06
C LEU A 151 -12.45 -14.62 9.08
N SER A 152 -13.18 -13.66 9.67
CA SER A 152 -14.64 -13.67 9.73
C SER A 152 -15.27 -13.53 8.34
N MET A 153 -14.80 -12.61 7.49
CA MET A 153 -15.26 -12.53 6.10
C MET A 153 -14.93 -13.79 5.30
N GLY A 154 -13.72 -14.34 5.46
CA GLY A 154 -13.33 -15.59 4.78
C GLY A 154 -14.21 -16.77 5.18
N CYS A 155 -14.57 -16.86 6.46
CA CYS A 155 -15.49 -17.90 6.96
C CYS A 155 -16.92 -17.70 6.44
N TYR A 156 -17.37 -16.44 6.29
CA TYR A 156 -18.67 -16.13 5.70
C TYR A 156 -18.75 -16.55 4.23
N VAL A 157 -17.69 -16.31 3.45
CA VAL A 157 -17.60 -16.77 2.05
C VAL A 157 -17.55 -18.30 1.96
N ALA A 158 -16.85 -18.97 2.89
CA ALA A 158 -16.79 -20.43 2.94
C ALA A 158 -18.11 -21.09 3.38
N TYR A 159 -19.00 -20.35 4.03
CA TYR A 159 -20.35 -20.82 4.37
C TYR A 159 -21.35 -20.67 3.21
N ASP A 160 -21.06 -19.75 2.28
CA ASP A 160 -21.88 -19.45 1.10
C ASP A 160 -21.49 -20.31 -0.14
N SER A 161 -20.39 -21.09 -0.05
CA SER A 161 -19.91 -22.02 -1.08
C SER A 161 -20.19 -23.47 -0.73
#